data_AF-A0AAZ3PPB0-F1
#
_entry.id   AF-A0AAZ3PPB0-F1
#
_cell.length_a   1.000
_cell.length_b   1.000
_cell.length_c   1.000
_cell.angle_alpha   90.00
_cell.angle_beta   90.00
_cell.angle_gamma   90.00
#
_symmetry.space_group_name_H-M   'P 1'
#
loop_
_entity.id
_entity.type
_entity.pdbx_description
1 polymer ?
#
loop_
_entity_poly.entity_id
_entity_poly.type
_entity_poly.pdbx_seq_one_letter_code
_entity_poly.pdbx_strand_id
1 'polypeptide(L)'
;MADNAGGERGGFRGGFGSGDRGRGRGRGRGRGRGRGRGARGGKSEDKEWVPVTKLGRLVKDMKIKSLEEIYLYSLPIKESEIIDFFLGSSLKDEVLKIMPVQKQTRAGQRTRFKAFVAIGDYNGHVGLGVKCSKEVATAIRGAIILAKLSIVPVRRGYWGNKIGKPHTVPCKKLLTMAGIDDCYTSARGCTATLGNFAKATFDAISKTYSYLTPDLWKETVFTKSPYQEFTDHLAKTHTRVSVQRTAAAVPASS
;
A
#
# COMPACT_ATOMS: atom_id res chain seq x y z
N MET A 1 8.41 30.28 -76.57
CA MET A 1 8.52 31.71 -76.19
C MET A 1 9.34 31.82 -74.92
N ALA A 2 10.38 32.65 -74.95
CA ALA A 2 10.99 33.39 -73.84
C ALA A 2 11.43 32.68 -72.54
N ASP A 3 12.53 33.08 -71.88
CA ASP A 3 13.81 33.58 -72.41
C ASP A 3 14.90 33.46 -71.34
N ASN A 4 16.17 33.65 -71.71
CA ASN A 4 17.30 33.49 -70.80
C ASN A 4 17.72 34.82 -70.13
N ALA A 5 17.99 34.79 -68.82
CA ALA A 5 18.66 35.86 -68.10
C ALA A 5 19.55 35.28 -66.99
N GLY A 6 20.88 35.41 -67.14
CA GLY A 6 21.87 34.84 -66.22
C GLY A 6 22.35 35.81 -65.12
N GLY A 7 22.91 35.24 -64.05
CA GLY A 7 23.63 35.97 -63.00
C GLY A 7 24.70 35.06 -62.38
N GLU A 8 25.96 35.47 -62.40
CA GLU A 8 27.12 34.59 -62.19
C GLU A 8 27.83 34.83 -60.85
N ARG A 9 28.52 33.78 -60.34
CA ARG A 9 29.59 33.77 -59.30
C ARG A 9 29.20 33.96 -57.83
N GLY A 10 29.68 33.01 -57.00
CA GLY A 10 29.60 33.08 -55.54
C GLY A 10 29.84 31.74 -54.82
N GLY A 11 30.73 30.87 -55.31
CA GLY A 11 30.87 29.49 -54.80
C GLY A 11 32.08 29.24 -53.90
N PHE A 12 31.94 28.32 -52.93
CA PHE A 12 33.05 27.61 -52.29
C PHE A 12 32.59 26.22 -51.76
N ARG A 13 33.28 25.15 -52.19
CA ARG A 13 33.46 23.79 -51.58
C ARG A 13 32.26 23.16 -50.82
N GLY A 14 31.71 21.98 -51.15
CA GLY A 14 32.27 20.82 -51.86
C GLY A 14 33.20 19.97 -50.94
N GLY A 15 32.98 18.66 -50.71
CA GLY A 15 31.92 17.75 -51.17
C GLY A 15 32.05 16.36 -50.50
N PHE A 16 31.10 15.44 -50.74
CA PHE A 16 31.15 14.04 -50.24
C PHE A 16 32.02 13.15 -51.14
N GLY A 17 32.80 12.20 -50.58
CA GLY A 17 33.36 11.10 -51.40
C GLY A 17 34.52 10.28 -50.79
N SER A 18 34.19 9.10 -50.24
CA SER A 18 34.94 7.82 -50.21
C SER A 18 36.46 7.72 -49.89
N GLY A 19 36.85 6.68 -49.14
CA GLY A 19 38.26 6.31 -48.94
C GLY A 19 38.47 5.08 -48.04
N ASP A 20 38.58 3.88 -48.62
CA ASP A 20 38.81 2.62 -47.88
C ASP A 20 40.29 2.20 -47.85
N ARG A 21 40.89 2.16 -46.64
CA ARG A 21 41.71 1.05 -46.11
C ARG A 21 42.32 1.38 -44.73
N GLY A 22 42.15 0.49 -43.74
CA GLY A 22 42.69 0.72 -42.38
C GLY A 22 42.64 -0.49 -41.42
N ARG A 23 43.32 -1.60 -41.75
CA ARG A 23 43.34 -2.82 -40.89
C ARG A 23 44.17 -2.65 -39.60
N GLY A 24 43.54 -2.18 -38.52
CA GLY A 24 44.13 -2.17 -37.17
C GLY A 24 43.78 -3.43 -36.33
N ARG A 25 44.75 -4.32 -36.08
CA ARG A 25 44.56 -5.52 -35.22
C ARG A 25 44.64 -5.17 -33.71
N GLY A 26 43.57 -4.68 -33.11
CA GLY A 26 43.47 -4.44 -31.66
C GLY A 26 42.99 -5.66 -30.85
N ARG A 27 43.90 -6.46 -30.27
CA ARG A 27 43.54 -7.57 -29.35
C ARG A 27 43.17 -7.06 -27.93
N GLY A 28 41.99 -6.48 -27.77
CA GLY A 28 41.46 -6.05 -26.47
C GLY A 28 40.59 -7.11 -25.77
N ARG A 29 41.17 -7.96 -24.89
CA ARG A 29 40.38 -8.84 -24.00
C ARG A 29 39.67 -8.00 -22.93
N GLY A 30 38.41 -7.64 -23.19
CA GLY A 30 37.68 -6.67 -22.35
C GLY A 30 36.17 -6.90 -22.23
N ARG A 31 35.68 -8.15 -22.21
CA ARG A 31 34.27 -8.44 -21.86
C ARG A 31 34.02 -8.20 -20.36
N GLY A 32 34.03 -6.93 -19.97
CA GLY A 32 33.50 -6.46 -18.69
C GLY A 32 32.00 -6.72 -18.64
N ARG A 33 31.61 -7.95 -18.24
CA ARG A 33 30.26 -8.23 -17.75
C ARG A 33 29.99 -7.20 -16.65
N GLY A 34 29.16 -6.19 -16.95
CA GLY A 34 28.80 -5.16 -15.99
C GLY A 34 28.31 -5.85 -14.74
N ARG A 35 29.06 -5.72 -13.63
CA ARG A 35 28.81 -6.47 -12.39
C ARG A 35 27.33 -6.30 -12.05
N GLY A 36 26.59 -7.41 -12.08
CA GLY A 36 25.16 -7.39 -11.76
C GLY A 36 25.01 -6.70 -10.41
N ARG A 37 24.19 -5.63 -10.36
CA ARG A 37 23.88 -4.98 -9.09
C ARG A 37 23.32 -6.06 -8.18
N GLY A 38 24.12 -6.47 -7.19
CA GLY A 38 23.83 -7.66 -6.39
C GLY A 38 22.43 -7.55 -5.82
N ALA A 39 21.71 -8.68 -5.78
CA ALA A 39 20.43 -8.78 -5.09
C ALA A 39 20.67 -8.55 -3.59
N ARG A 40 20.67 -7.27 -3.19
CA ARG A 40 21.16 -6.83 -1.88
C ARG A 40 20.08 -7.09 -0.85
N GLY A 41 20.35 -8.08 -0.01
CA GLY A 41 19.37 -8.66 0.90
C GLY A 41 18.87 -9.99 0.33
N GLY A 42 19.49 -11.08 0.80
CA GLY A 42 18.73 -12.31 0.98
C GLY A 42 17.55 -12.06 1.92
N LYS A 43 16.57 -12.97 1.91
CA LYS A 43 15.37 -12.92 2.75
C LYS A 43 15.77 -12.73 4.23
N SER A 44 15.71 -11.50 4.74
CA SER A 44 16.08 -11.22 6.13
C SER A 44 15.09 -11.92 7.06
N GLU A 45 15.63 -12.62 8.05
CA GLU A 45 14.88 -13.27 9.13
C GLU A 45 13.97 -12.27 9.85
N ASP A 46 12.98 -12.80 10.57
CA ASP A 46 11.83 -12.06 11.09
C ASP A 46 12.25 -10.87 11.96
N LYS A 47 12.27 -9.71 11.31
CA LYS A 47 12.96 -8.54 11.80
C LYS A 47 12.09 -7.82 12.81
N GLU A 48 12.50 -7.91 14.08
CA GLU A 48 11.78 -7.33 15.21
C GLU A 48 11.29 -5.90 14.90
N TRP A 49 9.98 -5.67 15.04
CA TRP A 49 9.37 -4.38 14.71
C TRP A 49 9.89 -3.28 15.64
N VAL A 50 10.57 -2.29 15.08
CA VAL A 50 11.04 -1.09 15.77
C VAL A 50 10.14 0.08 15.35
N PRO A 51 9.16 0.47 16.19
CA PRO A 51 8.14 1.44 15.80
C PRO A 51 8.68 2.86 15.64
N VAL A 52 8.38 3.47 14.49
CA VAL A 52 8.88 4.81 14.14
C VAL A 52 7.94 5.92 14.60
N THR A 53 6.63 5.70 14.60
CA THR A 53 5.63 6.68 15.03
C THR A 53 5.44 6.71 16.56
N LYS A 54 4.81 7.78 17.07
CA LYS A 54 4.33 7.84 18.46
C LYS A 54 3.35 6.70 18.76
N LEU A 55 2.42 6.42 17.84
CA LEU A 55 1.39 5.41 18.02
C LEU A 55 1.96 3.98 18.03
N GLY A 56 2.86 3.64 17.11
CA GLY A 56 3.52 2.34 17.10
C GLY A 56 4.27 2.03 18.39
N ARG A 57 4.88 3.04 19.03
CA ARG A 57 5.51 2.89 20.36
C ARG A 57 4.47 2.61 21.44
N LEU A 58 3.41 3.41 21.53
CA LEU A 58 2.33 3.18 22.50
C LEU A 58 1.64 1.81 22.34
N VAL A 59 1.59 1.27 21.13
CA VAL A 59 1.10 -0.09 20.86
C VAL A 59 2.11 -1.15 21.32
N LYS A 60 3.38 -1.08 20.88
CA LYS A 60 4.42 -2.04 21.28
C LYS A 60 4.68 -2.04 22.79
N ASP A 61 4.60 -0.88 23.43
CA ASP A 61 4.81 -0.69 24.87
C ASP A 61 3.53 -0.96 25.71
N MET A 62 2.50 -1.58 25.09
CA MET A 62 1.21 -1.99 25.67
C MET A 62 0.49 -0.89 26.46
N LYS A 63 0.52 0.36 25.94
CA LYS A 63 -0.20 1.51 26.50
C LYS A 63 -1.58 1.68 25.87
N ILE A 64 -1.67 1.45 24.56
CA ILE A 64 -2.94 1.30 23.84
C ILE A 64 -3.29 -0.20 23.88
N LYS A 65 -4.47 -0.54 24.41
CA LYS A 65 -4.89 -1.93 24.62
C LYS A 65 -5.72 -2.49 23.48
N SER A 66 -6.35 -1.62 22.70
CA SER A 66 -7.35 -2.02 21.71
C SER A 66 -7.27 -1.17 20.44
N LEU A 67 -7.83 -1.69 19.34
CA LEU A 67 -7.87 -0.97 18.07
C LEU A 67 -9.00 0.08 18.03
N GLU A 68 -10.03 -0.13 18.83
CA GLU A 68 -11.15 0.78 19.06
C GLU A 68 -10.70 2.09 19.74
N GLU A 69 -9.71 2.04 20.65
CA GLU A 69 -9.05 3.24 21.22
C GLU A 69 -8.42 4.11 20.12
N ILE A 70 -7.85 3.49 19.08
CA ILE A 70 -7.23 4.20 17.94
C ILE A 70 -8.31 4.83 17.04
N TYR A 71 -9.42 4.10 16.81
CA TYR A 71 -10.56 4.59 16.02
C TYR A 71 -11.32 5.73 16.70
N LEU A 72 -11.54 5.67 18.02
CA LEU A 72 -12.25 6.69 18.79
C LEU A 72 -11.64 8.08 18.63
N TYR A 73 -10.30 8.16 18.63
CA TYR A 73 -9.55 9.40 18.41
C TYR A 73 -9.17 9.64 16.93
N SER A 74 -9.67 8.82 16.01
CA SER A 74 -9.42 8.91 14.56
C SER A 74 -7.93 8.99 14.19
N LEU A 75 -7.08 8.27 14.92
CA LEU A 75 -5.62 8.40 14.80
C LEU A 75 -5.11 7.66 13.55
N PRO A 76 -4.35 8.31 12.66
CA PRO A 76 -3.95 7.73 11.39
C PRO A 76 -2.86 6.66 11.57
N ILE A 77 -3.22 5.40 11.33
CA ILE A 77 -2.31 4.25 11.33
C ILE A 77 -1.36 4.35 10.11
N LYS A 78 -0.05 4.21 10.36
CA LYS A 78 1.01 4.36 9.33
C LYS A 78 2.01 3.21 9.28
N GLU A 79 1.90 2.26 10.18
CA GLU A 79 2.71 1.04 10.24
C GLU A 79 1.74 -0.15 10.21
N SER A 80 1.91 -1.09 9.29
CA SER A 80 1.04 -2.29 9.17
C SER A 80 1.14 -3.20 10.38
N GLU A 81 2.31 -3.16 11.02
CA GLU A 81 2.72 -3.94 12.17
C GLU A 81 1.87 -3.63 13.43
N ILE A 82 1.25 -2.44 13.49
CA ILE A 82 0.24 -2.08 14.51
C ILE A 82 -0.99 -2.99 14.39
N ILE A 83 -1.44 -3.27 13.17
CA ILE A 83 -2.61 -4.11 12.90
C ILE A 83 -2.27 -5.59 13.11
N ASP A 84 -1.03 -5.99 12.81
CA ASP A 84 -0.55 -7.34 13.08
C ASP A 84 -0.38 -7.61 14.59
N PHE A 85 -0.08 -6.60 15.40
CA PHE A 85 -0.07 -6.71 16.85
C PHE A 85 -1.47 -6.98 17.44
N PHE A 86 -2.52 -6.29 16.97
CA PHE A 86 -3.88 -6.46 17.50
C PHE A 86 -4.67 -7.62 16.88
N LEU A 87 -4.53 -7.86 15.58
CA LEU A 87 -5.39 -8.79 14.83
C LEU A 87 -4.61 -9.85 14.01
N GLY A 88 -3.28 -9.89 14.10
CA GLY A 88 -2.43 -10.71 13.21
C GLY A 88 -2.70 -12.23 13.21
N SER A 89 -3.37 -12.76 14.24
CA SER A 89 -3.80 -14.16 14.33
C SER A 89 -5.21 -14.43 13.80
N SER A 90 -6.07 -13.41 13.69
CA SER A 90 -7.46 -13.53 13.21
C SER A 90 -7.64 -13.06 11.76
N LEU A 91 -6.80 -12.14 11.28
CA LEU A 91 -6.88 -11.63 9.91
C LEU A 91 -6.59 -12.71 8.86
N LYS A 92 -7.45 -12.75 7.84
CA LYS A 92 -7.19 -13.49 6.60
C LYS A 92 -7.17 -12.52 5.43
N ASP A 93 -6.22 -12.69 4.52
CA ASP A 93 -6.19 -11.96 3.25
C ASP A 93 -6.79 -12.78 2.11
N GLU A 94 -7.44 -12.10 1.16
CA GLU A 94 -7.98 -12.72 -0.04
C GLU A 94 -7.74 -11.85 -1.27
N VAL A 95 -7.10 -12.42 -2.28
CA VAL A 95 -6.84 -11.75 -3.56
C VAL A 95 -8.13 -11.74 -4.39
N LEU A 96 -8.81 -10.60 -4.43
CA LEU A 96 -10.08 -10.43 -5.17
C LEU A 96 -9.90 -10.53 -6.69
N LYS A 97 -8.86 -9.87 -7.23
CA LYS A 97 -8.49 -9.92 -8.65
C LYS A 97 -7.06 -9.44 -8.87
N ILE A 98 -6.36 -10.09 -9.79
CA ILE A 98 -5.14 -9.58 -10.41
C ILE A 98 -5.50 -9.14 -11.82
N MET A 99 -5.07 -7.96 -12.26
CA MET A 99 -5.22 -7.50 -13.64
C MET A 99 -3.87 -7.03 -14.21
N PRO A 100 -3.50 -7.45 -15.43
CA PRO A 100 -2.40 -6.81 -16.16
C PRO A 100 -2.83 -5.40 -16.58
N VAL A 101 -1.97 -4.42 -16.34
CA VAL A 101 -2.13 -3.03 -16.81
C VAL A 101 -0.91 -2.66 -17.63
N GLN A 102 -1.13 -2.16 -18.85
CA GLN A 102 -0.07 -1.89 -19.81
C GLN A 102 0.10 -0.37 -20.01
N LYS A 103 1.33 0.08 -20.23
CA LYS A 103 1.62 1.43 -20.73
C LYS A 103 2.47 1.30 -21.99
N GLN A 104 1.99 1.85 -23.11
CA GLN A 104 2.76 1.92 -24.34
C GLN A 104 3.97 2.83 -24.17
N THR A 105 5.10 2.45 -24.76
CA THR A 105 6.34 3.23 -24.77
C THR A 105 6.97 3.20 -26.16
N ARG A 106 8.00 4.03 -26.39
CA ARG A 106 8.78 4.01 -27.65
C ARG A 106 9.48 2.67 -27.94
N ALA A 107 9.62 1.80 -26.92
CA ALA A 107 10.17 0.46 -27.04
C ALA A 107 9.09 -0.64 -26.84
N GLY A 108 7.83 -0.33 -27.18
CA GLY A 108 6.70 -1.25 -27.06
C GLY A 108 5.99 -1.21 -25.70
N GLN A 109 5.12 -2.20 -25.47
CA GLN A 109 4.23 -2.24 -24.31
C GLN A 109 4.97 -2.62 -23.02
N ARG A 110 4.83 -1.79 -22.00
CA ARG A 110 5.36 -2.05 -20.66
C ARG A 110 4.24 -2.51 -19.72
N THR A 111 4.22 -3.80 -19.41
CA THR A 111 3.25 -4.40 -18.49
C THR A 111 3.61 -4.14 -17.02
N ARG A 112 2.58 -4.15 -16.16
CA ARG A 112 2.62 -4.26 -14.70
C ARG A 112 1.39 -5.05 -14.26
N PHE A 113 1.42 -5.62 -13.06
CA PHE A 113 0.25 -6.26 -12.46
C PHE A 113 -0.32 -5.37 -11.36
N LYS A 114 -1.65 -5.20 -11.36
CA LYS A 114 -2.41 -4.53 -10.31
C LYS A 114 -3.21 -5.58 -9.54
N ALA A 115 -2.89 -5.74 -8.26
CA ALA A 115 -3.58 -6.64 -7.35
C ALA A 115 -4.61 -5.85 -6.52
N PHE A 116 -5.76 -6.47 -6.30
CA PHE A 116 -6.79 -6.06 -5.35
C PHE A 116 -6.88 -7.15 -4.28
N VAL A 117 -6.71 -6.76 -3.02
CA VAL A 117 -6.71 -7.66 -1.87
C VAL A 117 -7.68 -7.12 -0.83
N ALA A 118 -8.57 -7.98 -0.35
CA ALA A 118 -9.36 -7.74 0.85
C ALA A 118 -8.66 -8.38 2.05
N ILE A 119 -8.82 -7.79 3.23
CA ILE A 119 -8.39 -8.33 4.52
C ILE A 119 -9.56 -8.18 5.49
N GLY A 120 -9.77 -9.16 6.38
CA GLY A 120 -10.66 -9.00 7.53
C GLY A 120 -10.55 -10.12 8.55
N ASP A 121 -11.16 -9.88 9.71
CA ASP A 121 -11.15 -10.77 10.88
C ASP A 121 -12.45 -11.58 11.06
N TYR A 122 -13.44 -11.37 10.18
CA TYR A 122 -14.81 -11.92 10.27
C TYR A 122 -15.58 -11.45 11.52
N ASN A 123 -15.10 -10.40 12.21
CA ASN A 123 -15.66 -9.93 13.47
C ASN A 123 -15.80 -8.39 13.56
N GLY A 124 -15.85 -7.71 12.42
CA GLY A 124 -16.12 -6.27 12.35
C GLY A 124 -14.96 -5.44 11.81
N HIS A 125 -13.88 -6.04 11.30
CA HIS A 125 -12.78 -5.29 10.67
C HIS A 125 -12.57 -5.69 9.21
N VAL A 126 -12.55 -4.70 8.30
CA VAL A 126 -12.20 -4.92 6.88
C VAL A 126 -11.20 -3.88 6.40
N GLY A 127 -10.22 -4.32 5.64
CA GLY A 127 -9.30 -3.47 4.89
C GLY A 127 -9.32 -3.79 3.38
N LEU A 128 -9.15 -2.76 2.55
CA LEU A 128 -9.08 -2.91 1.09
C LEU A 128 -7.77 -2.33 0.53
N GLY A 129 -6.92 -3.23 0.02
CA GLY A 129 -5.61 -2.91 -0.51
C GLY A 129 -5.56 -2.99 -2.03
N VAL A 130 -4.97 -1.96 -2.67
CA VAL A 130 -4.78 -1.92 -4.12
C VAL A 130 -3.37 -1.46 -4.45
N LYS A 131 -2.54 -2.36 -5.00
CA LYS A 131 -1.15 -2.07 -5.37
C LYS A 131 -0.90 -2.47 -6.82
N CYS A 132 -0.03 -1.73 -7.51
CA CYS A 132 0.54 -2.17 -8.77
C CYS A 132 2.07 -2.30 -8.69
N SER A 133 2.64 -3.30 -9.35
CA SER A 133 4.08 -3.57 -9.37
C SER A 133 4.48 -4.35 -10.63
N LYS A 134 5.78 -4.59 -10.85
CA LYS A 134 6.26 -5.33 -12.02
C LYS A 134 5.92 -6.83 -11.96
N GLU A 135 5.97 -7.40 -10.75
CA GLU A 135 5.79 -8.84 -10.50
C GLU A 135 4.54 -9.06 -9.64
N VAL A 136 3.79 -10.13 -9.91
CA VAL A 136 2.53 -10.45 -9.21
C VAL A 136 2.75 -10.58 -7.70
N ALA A 137 3.77 -11.33 -7.26
CA ALA A 137 4.05 -11.53 -5.83
C ALA A 137 4.37 -10.21 -5.09
N THR A 138 5.08 -9.28 -5.75
CA THR A 138 5.36 -7.95 -5.18
C THR A 138 4.10 -7.07 -5.11
N ALA A 139 3.20 -7.19 -6.09
CA ALA A 139 1.91 -6.50 -6.08
C ALA A 139 0.99 -7.03 -4.96
N ILE A 140 0.93 -8.35 -4.74
CA ILE A 140 0.10 -8.95 -3.68
C ILE A 140 0.61 -8.54 -2.30
N ARG A 141 1.90 -8.76 -1.98
CA ARG A 141 2.48 -8.36 -0.68
C ARG A 141 2.31 -6.86 -0.40
N GLY A 142 2.53 -6.02 -1.41
CA GLY A 142 2.32 -4.58 -1.30
C GLY A 142 0.84 -4.15 -1.23
N ALA A 143 -0.10 -5.01 -1.64
CA ALA A 143 -1.54 -4.79 -1.47
C ALA A 143 -2.01 -5.24 -0.08
N ILE A 144 -1.51 -6.36 0.45
CA ILE A 144 -1.74 -6.83 1.83
C ILE A 144 -1.35 -5.73 2.83
N ILE A 145 -0.15 -5.16 2.72
CA ILE A 145 0.31 -4.05 3.58
C ILE A 145 -0.63 -2.83 3.48
N LEU A 146 -1.07 -2.47 2.27
CA LEU A 146 -2.01 -1.36 2.08
C LEU A 146 -3.42 -1.66 2.61
N ALA A 147 -3.86 -2.92 2.60
CA ALA A 147 -5.13 -3.34 3.18
C ALA A 147 -5.11 -3.25 4.71
N LYS A 148 -4.00 -3.64 5.36
CA LYS A 148 -3.81 -3.44 6.81
C LYS A 148 -3.86 -1.96 7.17
N LEU A 149 -3.15 -1.10 6.42
CA LEU A 149 -3.18 0.35 6.62
C LEU A 149 -4.53 1.03 6.30
N SER A 150 -5.44 0.34 5.61
CA SER A 150 -6.80 0.80 5.30
C SER A 150 -7.88 0.02 6.03
N ILE A 151 -7.56 -0.63 7.15
CA ILE A 151 -8.53 -1.39 7.94
C ILE A 151 -9.46 -0.46 8.75
N VAL A 152 -10.76 -0.74 8.67
CA VAL A 152 -11.86 0.11 9.17
C VAL A 152 -12.84 -0.76 9.96
N PRO A 153 -13.39 -0.27 11.09
CA PRO A 153 -14.38 -1.00 11.87
C PRO A 153 -15.75 -0.94 11.19
N VAL A 154 -16.56 -1.97 11.40
CA VAL A 154 -17.85 -2.17 10.73
C VAL A 154 -18.98 -2.30 11.75
N ARG A 155 -19.91 -1.34 11.74
CA ARG A 155 -21.05 -1.36 12.66
C ARG A 155 -22.10 -2.36 12.18
N ARG A 156 -22.38 -3.36 13.01
CA ARG A 156 -23.38 -4.42 12.75
C ARG A 156 -24.68 -4.13 13.51
N GLY A 157 -25.78 -4.70 13.04
CA GLY A 157 -27.12 -4.49 13.60
C GLY A 157 -28.04 -5.70 13.43
N TYR A 158 -29.29 -5.55 13.84
CA TYR A 158 -30.32 -6.60 13.82
C TYR A 158 -31.47 -6.20 12.90
N TRP A 159 -32.11 -7.18 12.26
CA TRP A 159 -33.34 -6.97 11.50
C TRP A 159 -34.55 -7.32 12.37
N GLY A 160 -35.27 -6.29 12.85
CA GLY A 160 -36.40 -6.47 13.77
C GLY A 160 -35.96 -6.77 15.20
N ASN A 161 -36.29 -7.97 15.70
CA ASN A 161 -35.99 -8.36 17.09
C ASN A 161 -34.50 -8.60 17.33
N LYS A 162 -34.04 -8.33 18.56
CA LYS A 162 -32.65 -8.53 19.00
C LYS A 162 -32.33 -10.01 19.31
N ILE A 163 -32.56 -10.90 18.34
CA ILE A 163 -32.40 -12.35 18.48
C ILE A 163 -31.47 -12.87 17.39
N GLY A 164 -30.51 -13.72 17.78
CA GLY A 164 -29.60 -14.41 16.84
C GLY A 164 -28.38 -13.59 16.40
N LYS A 165 -27.66 -14.15 15.42
CA LYS A 165 -26.65 -13.47 14.60
C LYS A 165 -27.20 -13.36 13.16
N PRO A 166 -26.86 -12.33 12.37
CA PRO A 166 -27.34 -12.12 10.99
C PRO A 166 -26.97 -13.28 10.00
N HIS A 167 -27.57 -13.39 8.78
CA HIS A 167 -27.11 -14.28 7.67
C HIS A 167 -27.71 -14.08 6.23
N THR A 168 -26.86 -13.99 5.17
CA THR A 168 -27.02 -14.06 3.66
C THR A 168 -26.99 -12.73 2.81
N VAL A 169 -26.41 -12.56 1.57
CA VAL A 169 -25.27 -13.20 0.82
C VAL A 169 -24.30 -12.25 0.03
N PRO A 170 -24.64 -11.52 -1.07
CA PRO A 170 -23.80 -11.62 -2.29
C PRO A 170 -22.96 -10.39 -2.75
N CYS A 171 -22.39 -9.59 -1.84
CA CYS A 171 -21.07 -8.97 -2.08
C CYS A 171 -19.97 -9.77 -1.36
N LYS A 172 -20.10 -11.09 -1.44
CA LYS A 172 -19.79 -12.06 -0.38
C LYS A 172 -18.45 -11.84 0.31
N LYS A 173 -17.34 -11.83 -0.43
CA LYS A 173 -15.97 -11.82 0.14
C LYS A 173 -15.74 -10.68 1.13
N LEU A 174 -16.05 -9.43 0.75
CA LEU A 174 -15.84 -8.25 1.61
C LEU A 174 -16.83 -8.19 2.79
N LEU A 175 -18.07 -8.63 2.60
CA LEU A 175 -19.08 -8.64 3.67
C LEU A 175 -18.80 -9.75 4.70
N THR A 176 -18.50 -10.96 4.24
CA THR A 176 -18.15 -12.08 5.12
C THR A 176 -16.86 -11.77 5.90
N MET A 177 -15.87 -11.11 5.28
CA MET A 177 -14.69 -10.59 6.00
C MET A 177 -15.02 -9.54 7.07
N ALA A 178 -16.11 -8.78 6.91
CA ALA A 178 -16.59 -7.86 7.94
C ALA A 178 -17.31 -8.56 9.10
N GLY A 179 -17.62 -9.85 8.99
CA GLY A 179 -18.66 -10.46 9.81
C GLY A 179 -20.03 -9.81 9.61
N ILE A 180 -20.27 -9.14 8.46
CA ILE A 180 -21.62 -8.86 7.98
C ILE A 180 -22.09 -10.16 7.36
N ASP A 181 -22.89 -10.87 8.15
CA ASP A 181 -23.47 -12.13 7.71
C ASP A 181 -24.66 -11.85 6.75
N ASP A 182 -25.58 -10.94 7.09
CA ASP A 182 -26.82 -10.57 6.36
C ASP A 182 -26.72 -9.23 5.64
N CYS A 183 -27.15 -9.16 4.38
CA CYS A 183 -27.66 -7.93 3.76
C CYS A 183 -28.32 -8.18 2.39
N TYR A 184 -29.36 -7.41 2.08
CA TYR A 184 -29.80 -7.19 0.70
C TYR A 184 -28.87 -6.21 -0.02
N THR A 185 -28.20 -6.67 -1.07
CA THR A 185 -27.31 -5.82 -1.89
C THR A 185 -28.03 -5.33 -3.14
N SER A 186 -28.00 -4.02 -3.41
CA SER A 186 -28.33 -3.46 -4.73
C SER A 186 -27.13 -2.73 -5.32
N ALA A 187 -27.02 -2.73 -6.65
CA ALA A 187 -25.94 -2.06 -7.37
C ALA A 187 -26.48 -1.41 -8.65
N ARG A 188 -26.04 -0.19 -8.94
CA ARG A 188 -26.34 0.55 -10.17
C ARG A 188 -25.04 1.05 -10.80
N GLY A 189 -24.97 1.09 -12.13
CA GLY A 189 -23.74 1.40 -12.88
C GLY A 189 -22.90 0.15 -13.22
N CYS A 190 -21.68 0.37 -13.74
CA CYS A 190 -20.85 -0.67 -14.36
C CYS A 190 -20.10 -1.56 -13.34
N THR A 191 -20.81 -2.53 -12.74
CA THR A 191 -20.30 -3.51 -11.77
C THR A 191 -19.17 -4.40 -12.32
N ALA A 192 -19.10 -4.61 -13.65
CA ALA A 192 -18.01 -5.33 -14.32
C ALA A 192 -16.62 -4.75 -14.01
N THR A 193 -16.55 -3.46 -13.65
CA THR A 193 -15.32 -2.83 -13.14
C THR A 193 -15.08 -3.20 -11.66
N LEU A 194 -14.72 -4.46 -11.39
CA LEU A 194 -14.51 -5.01 -10.03
C LEU A 194 -13.70 -4.09 -9.11
N GLY A 195 -12.67 -3.41 -9.63
CA GLY A 195 -11.84 -2.50 -8.84
C GLY A 195 -12.51 -1.19 -8.38
N ASN A 196 -13.63 -0.80 -9.01
CA ASN A 196 -14.50 0.29 -8.56
C ASN A 196 -15.63 -0.28 -7.70
N PHE A 197 -16.22 -1.42 -8.09
CA PHE A 197 -17.27 -2.11 -7.34
C PHE A 197 -16.81 -2.47 -5.91
N ALA A 198 -15.64 -3.08 -5.76
CA ALA A 198 -15.04 -3.41 -4.46
C ALA A 198 -14.72 -2.16 -3.61
N LYS A 199 -14.49 -1.00 -4.24
CA LYS A 199 -14.33 0.28 -3.53
C LYS A 199 -15.67 0.85 -3.08
N ALA A 200 -16.71 0.75 -3.89
CA ALA A 200 -18.05 1.21 -3.52
C ALA A 200 -18.64 0.38 -2.38
N THR A 201 -18.44 -0.94 -2.36
CA THR A 201 -18.84 -1.78 -1.22
C THR A 201 -18.03 -1.47 0.03
N PHE A 202 -16.72 -1.25 -0.08
CA PHE A 202 -15.89 -0.83 1.05
C PHE A 202 -16.26 0.56 1.61
N ASP A 203 -16.59 1.51 0.74
CA ASP A 203 -17.06 2.86 1.12
C ASP A 203 -18.45 2.84 1.76
N ALA A 204 -19.34 1.93 1.36
CA ALA A 204 -20.61 1.70 2.06
C ALA A 204 -20.37 1.09 3.46
N ILE A 205 -19.43 0.15 3.58
CA ILE A 205 -19.04 -0.47 4.86
C ILE A 205 -18.42 0.56 5.82
N SER A 206 -17.51 1.42 5.37
CA SER A 206 -16.88 2.43 6.23
C SER A 206 -17.86 3.48 6.76
N LYS A 207 -18.94 3.76 6.03
CA LYS A 207 -19.99 4.71 6.42
C LYS A 207 -20.97 4.18 7.47
N THR A 208 -20.89 2.90 7.84
CA THR A 208 -21.75 2.29 8.89
C THR A 208 -21.59 2.97 10.26
N TYR A 209 -20.40 3.47 10.59
CA TYR A 209 -20.16 4.28 11.80
C TYR A 209 -20.42 5.78 11.62
N SER A 210 -20.48 6.30 10.38
CA SER A 210 -20.80 7.72 10.14
C SER A 210 -22.31 8.03 10.22
N TYR A 211 -23.16 7.02 10.21
CA TYR A 211 -24.61 7.19 10.25
C TYR A 211 -25.11 7.29 11.70
N LEU A 212 -25.55 8.49 12.09
CA LEU A 212 -26.08 8.76 13.43
C LEU A 212 -27.48 8.15 13.59
N THR A 213 -27.65 7.33 14.62
CA THR A 213 -28.90 6.64 14.95
C THR A 213 -29.36 6.99 16.37
N PRO A 214 -30.67 6.82 16.72
CA PRO A 214 -31.18 7.30 18.01
C PRO A 214 -30.56 6.69 19.27
N ASP A 215 -29.97 5.49 19.18
CA ASP A 215 -29.21 4.88 20.27
C ASP A 215 -27.88 5.61 20.57
N LEU A 216 -27.36 6.38 19.61
CA LEU A 216 -26.17 7.22 19.71
C LEU A 216 -26.46 8.70 19.99
N TRP A 217 -27.72 9.10 20.25
CA TRP A 217 -28.07 10.47 20.63
C TRP A 217 -27.73 10.83 22.09
N LYS A 218 -27.18 9.89 22.86
CA LYS A 218 -26.66 10.14 24.21
C LYS A 218 -25.40 11.00 24.13
N GLU A 219 -25.25 11.93 25.07
CA GLU A 219 -24.09 12.82 25.13
C GLU A 219 -22.77 12.05 25.24
N THR A 220 -21.76 12.48 24.49
CA THR A 220 -20.48 11.78 24.40
C THR A 220 -19.54 12.17 25.53
N VAL A 221 -19.16 11.20 26.37
CA VAL A 221 -18.17 11.42 27.43
C VAL A 221 -16.77 11.54 26.82
N PHE A 222 -16.21 12.75 26.84
CA PHE A 222 -14.88 13.04 26.31
C PHE A 222 -13.78 12.54 27.25
N THR A 223 -13.20 11.38 26.95
CA THR A 223 -11.98 10.86 27.59
C THR A 223 -10.70 11.52 27.03
N LYS A 224 -9.58 11.41 27.74
CA LYS A 224 -8.27 11.95 27.29
C LYS A 224 -7.69 11.09 26.15
N SER A 225 -7.10 11.74 25.15
CA SER A 225 -6.46 10.99 24.04
C SER A 225 -5.20 10.23 24.51
N PRO A 226 -4.86 9.07 23.93
CA PRO A 226 -3.64 8.32 24.27
C PRO A 226 -2.34 9.14 24.12
N TYR A 227 -2.31 10.12 23.20
CA TYR A 227 -1.17 11.02 23.07
C TYR A 227 -1.05 12.04 24.21
N GLN A 228 -2.16 12.40 24.86
CA GLN A 228 -2.18 13.30 26.01
C GLN A 228 -1.87 12.51 27.30
N GLU A 229 -2.50 11.36 27.50
CA GLU A 229 -2.30 10.52 28.69
C GLU A 229 -0.85 10.00 28.78
N PHE A 230 -0.30 9.50 27.66
CA PHE A 230 1.05 8.94 27.64
C PHE A 230 2.13 9.94 27.19
N THR A 231 1.92 11.25 27.40
CA THR A 231 2.87 12.32 27.05
C THR A 231 4.26 12.07 27.65
N ASP A 232 4.35 11.81 28.95
CA ASP A 232 5.62 11.61 29.66
C ASP A 232 6.34 10.33 29.23
N HIS A 233 5.57 9.31 28.85
CA HIS A 233 6.08 8.05 28.32
C HIS A 233 6.70 8.25 26.93
N LEU A 234 6.03 9.03 26.08
CA LEU A 234 6.55 9.44 24.79
C LEU A 234 7.80 10.32 24.94
N ALA A 235 7.85 11.25 25.89
CA ALA A 235 9.04 12.07 26.14
C ALA A 235 10.28 11.22 26.51
N LYS A 236 10.10 10.21 27.35
CA LYS A 236 11.16 9.27 27.79
C LYS A 236 11.65 8.35 26.67
N THR A 237 10.77 7.91 25.77
CA THR A 237 11.12 7.00 24.65
C THR A 237 11.61 7.73 23.39
N HIS A 238 11.21 9.00 23.18
CA HIS A 238 11.50 9.74 21.94
C HIS A 238 12.97 10.15 21.77
N THR A 239 13.73 10.28 22.86
CA THR A 239 15.06 10.92 22.85
C THR A 239 16.25 9.97 22.77
N ARG A 240 16.08 8.65 23.02
CA ARG A 240 17.20 7.71 23.18
C ARG A 240 17.59 6.91 21.93
N VAL A 241 16.67 6.72 20.98
CA VAL A 241 16.90 5.87 19.77
C VAL A 241 17.93 6.48 18.82
N SER A 242 18.09 7.81 18.80
CA SER A 242 19.14 8.50 18.05
C SER A 242 20.54 8.28 18.64
N VAL A 243 20.66 8.25 19.96
CA VAL A 243 21.95 8.17 20.69
C VAL A 243 22.53 6.75 20.66
N GLN A 244 21.68 5.71 20.71
CA GLN A 244 22.16 4.32 20.72
C GLN A 244 22.82 3.88 19.41
N ARG A 245 22.54 4.56 18.28
CA ARG A 245 23.16 4.25 16.97
C ARG A 245 24.60 4.72 16.82
N THR A 246 25.07 5.68 17.60
CA THR A 246 26.47 6.13 17.56
C THR A 246 27.38 5.33 18.51
N ALA A 247 26.82 4.79 19.61
CA ALA A 247 27.59 4.00 20.57
C ALA A 247 28.02 2.62 20.05
N ALA A 248 27.18 1.96 19.24
CA ALA A 248 27.41 0.57 18.77
C ALA A 248 28.40 0.44 17.59
N ALA A 249 29.16 1.48 17.26
CA ALA A 249 29.97 1.56 16.04
C ALA A 249 31.49 1.55 16.26
N VAL A 250 31.96 1.49 17.51
CA VAL A 250 33.40 1.42 17.85
C VAL A 250 33.73 0.01 18.33
N PRO A 251 34.35 -0.86 17.49
CA PRO A 251 34.96 -2.08 17.99
C PRO A 251 36.17 -1.69 18.86
N ALA A 252 36.21 -2.17 20.10
CA ALA A 252 37.38 -1.99 20.95
C ALA A 252 38.57 -2.78 20.36
N SER A 253 39.68 -2.09 20.10
CA SER A 253 40.93 -2.68 19.65
C SER A 253 41.97 -2.62 20.78
N SER A 254 42.24 -3.78 21.38
CA SER A 254 43.26 -4.03 22.41
C SER A 254 43.69 -5.49 22.33
#